data_AF-A0A524G3L6-F1
#
_entry.id   AF-A0A524G3L6-F1
#
_cell.length_a   1.000
_cell.length_b   1.000
_cell.length_c   1.000
_cell.angle_alpha   90.00
_cell.angle_beta   90.00
_cell.angle_gamma   90.00
#
_symmetry.space_group_name_H-M   'P 1'
#
loop_
_entity.id
_entity.type
_entity.pdbx_description
1 polymer ?
#
loop_
_entity_poly.entity_id
_entity_poly.type
_entity_poly.pdbx_seq_one_letter_code
_entity_poly.pdbx_strand_id
1 'polypeptide(L)'
;MMMFSRMLRRQGFYRVKNQEEPVYMKHGVGLGGIYVRILDKKALVQVRDLGIEEEFTRVKKLENFINSLDDQAYREKCFIVHRMRGSGS
;
A
#
# COMPACT_ATOMS: atom_id res chain seq x y z
N MET A 1 11.65 1.32 15.70
CA MET A 1 11.84 0.84 14.31
C MET A 1 11.32 -0.58 13.99
N MET A 2 11.56 -1.63 14.79
CA MET A 2 11.17 -3.02 14.40
C MET A 2 9.66 -3.26 14.17
N MET A 3 8.79 -2.51 14.85
CA MET A 3 7.33 -2.74 14.77
C MET A 3 6.74 -2.42 13.39
N PHE A 4 7.06 -1.26 12.80
CA PHE A 4 6.58 -0.88 11.46
C PHE A 4 7.08 -1.87 10.40
N SER A 5 8.38 -2.20 10.43
CA SER A 5 9.00 -3.17 9.51
C SER A 5 8.35 -4.56 9.58
N ARG A 6 8.02 -5.06 10.78
CA ARG A 6 7.37 -6.37 10.95
C ARG A 6 5.93 -6.34 10.42
N MET A 7 5.19 -5.27 10.68
CA MET A 7 3.82 -5.10 10.16
C MET A 7 3.82 -5.04 8.63
N LEU A 8 4.71 -4.25 8.02
CA LEU A 8 4.82 -4.14 6.56
C LEU A 8 5.14 -5.49 5.90
N ARG A 9 6.07 -6.27 6.46
CA ARG A 9 6.34 -7.62 5.96
C ARG A 9 5.13 -8.55 6.05
N ARG A 10 4.34 -8.47 7.12
CA ARG A 10 3.09 -9.25 7.26
C ARG A 10 2.06 -8.86 6.20
N GLN A 11 2.04 -7.59 5.79
CA GLN A 11 1.18 -7.07 4.73
C GLN A 11 1.73 -7.32 3.31
N GLY A 12 2.81 -8.09 3.18
CA GLY A 12 3.39 -8.46 1.88
C GLY A 12 4.29 -7.41 1.25
N PHE A 13 4.70 -6.37 1.99
CA PHE A 13 5.69 -5.41 1.50
C PHE A 13 7.10 -6.00 1.54
N TYR A 14 7.84 -5.80 0.47
CA TYR A 14 9.25 -6.18 0.38
C TYR A 14 10.15 -4.94 0.54
N ARG A 15 11.33 -5.14 1.12
CA ARG A 15 12.32 -4.06 1.27
C ARG A 15 13.01 -3.81 -0.08
N VAL A 16 13.08 -2.54 -0.49
CA VAL A 16 13.82 -2.12 -1.68
C VAL A 16 15.32 -2.15 -1.37
N LYS A 17 16.11 -2.73 -2.26
CA LYS A 17 17.57 -2.80 -2.13
C LYS A 17 18.21 -1.44 -2.46
N ASN A 18 19.44 -1.23 -1.98
CA ASN A 18 20.27 -0.06 -2.30
C ASN A 18 19.62 1.29 -1.93
N GLN A 19 18.94 1.35 -0.78
CA GLN A 19 18.42 2.58 -0.20
C GLN A 19 19.09 2.77 1.17
N GLU A 20 19.64 3.96 1.42
CA GLU A 20 20.20 4.32 2.73
C GLU A 20 19.14 4.19 3.83
N GLU A 21 17.95 4.73 3.56
CA GLU A 21 16.80 4.59 4.45
C GLU A 21 15.94 3.37 4.09
N PRO A 22 15.33 2.70 5.09
CA PRO A 22 14.49 1.53 4.83
C PRO A 22 13.20 1.94 4.11
N VAL A 23 13.18 1.65 2.80
CA VAL A 23 12.00 1.77 1.94
C VAL A 23 11.40 0.38 1.68
N TYR A 24 10.09 0.28 1.82
CA TYR A 24 9.29 -0.90 1.56
C TYR A 24 8.35 -0.63 0.40
N MET A 25 8.13 -1.63 -0.45
CA MET A 25 7.28 -1.50 -1.63
C MET A 25 6.33 -2.69 -1.73
N LYS A 26 5.09 -2.41 -2.16
CA LYS A 26 4.11 -3.41 -2.59
C LYS A 26 3.48 -2.89 -3.88
N HIS A 27 3.33 -3.77 -4.86
CA HIS A 27 2.60 -3.47 -6.08
C HIS A 27 1.16 -3.96 -5.96
N GLY A 28 0.19 -3.07 -6.17
CA GLY A 28 -1.23 -3.39 -6.28
C GLY A 28 -1.72 -3.10 -7.70
N VAL A 29 -2.46 -4.02 -8.30
CA VAL A 29 -2.91 -3.88 -9.71
C VAL A 29 -3.81 -2.65 -9.92
N GLY A 30 -4.64 -2.27 -8.94
CA GLY A 30 -5.52 -1.10 -9.03
C GLY A 30 -4.93 0.20 -8.48
N LEU A 31 -3.95 0.09 -7.57
CA LEU A 31 -3.35 1.25 -6.87
C LEU A 31 -1.98 1.63 -7.43
N GLY A 32 -1.38 0.76 -8.24
CA GLY A 32 -0.01 0.85 -8.67
C GLY A 32 1.00 0.61 -7.55
N GLY A 33 2.04 1.44 -7.49
CA GLY A 33 3.15 1.26 -6.53
C GLY A 33 2.88 1.92 -5.18
N ILE A 34 2.76 1.12 -4.11
CA ILE A 34 2.67 1.61 -2.73
C ILE A 34 4.07 1.57 -2.12
N TYR A 35 4.59 2.74 -1.76
CA TYR A 35 5.90 2.91 -1.15
C TYR A 35 5.75 3.35 0.29
N VAL A 36 6.46 2.71 1.21
CA VAL A 36 6.48 3.07 2.62
C VAL A 36 7.91 3.31 3.07
N ARG A 37 8.21 4.53 3.49
CA ARG A 37 9.49 4.89 4.08
C ARG A 37 9.36 4.93 5.58
N ILE A 38 10.19 4.16 6.29
CA ILE A 38 10.23 4.20 7.75
C ILE A 38 11.29 5.18 8.18
N LEU A 39 10.86 6.22 8.89
CA LEU A 39 11.72 7.13 9.62
C LEU A 39 11.68 6.76 11.12
N ASP A 40 12.34 7.55 11.95
CA ASP A 40 12.59 7.23 13.36
C ASP A 40 11.32 6.88 14.16
N LYS A 41 10.34 7.80 14.16
CA LYS A 41 9.06 7.68 14.90
C LYS A 41 7.83 7.72 13.99
N LYS A 42 8.03 7.71 12.67
CA LYS A 42 6.95 7.87 11.69
C LYS A 42 7.19 7.02 10.45
N ALA A 43 6.11 6.73 9.74
CA ALA A 43 6.14 6.09 8.43
C ALA A 43 5.45 7.01 7.42
N LEU A 44 6.09 7.21 6.27
CA LEU A 44 5.52 7.95 5.15
C LEU A 44 5.06 6.94 4.10
N VAL A 45 3.79 7.02 3.72
CA VAL A 45 3.22 6.22 2.63
C VAL A 45 3.03 7.11 1.43
N GLN A 46 3.46 6.62 0.27
CA GLN A 46 3.25 7.28 -1.02
C GLN A 46 2.67 6.28 -2.01
N VAL A 47 1.54 6.64 -2.61
CA VAL A 47 0.93 5.94 -3.74
C VAL A 47 0.98 6.89 -4.92
N ARG A 48 2.01 6.74 -5.76
CA ARG A 48 2.32 7.72 -6.82
C ARG A 48 1.20 7.81 -7.85
N ASP A 49 0.63 6.68 -8.22
CA ASP A 49 -0.40 6.60 -9.25
C ASP A 49 -1.72 7.29 -8.84
N LEU A 50 -1.98 7.40 -7.53
CA LEU A 50 -3.15 8.08 -6.97
C LEU A 50 -2.84 9.49 -6.44
N GLY A 51 -1.56 9.92 -6.46
CA GLY A 51 -1.14 11.19 -5.86
C GLY A 51 -1.36 11.26 -4.35
N ILE A 52 -1.47 10.12 -3.67
CA ILE A 52 -1.75 10.06 -2.22
C ILE A 52 -0.42 10.00 -1.47
N GLU A 53 -0.24 10.91 -0.52
CA GLU A 53 0.88 10.92 0.40
C GLU A 53 0.39 11.16 1.83
N GLU A 54 0.77 10.28 2.76
CA GLU A 54 0.36 10.41 4.16
C GLU A 54 1.47 10.04 5.15
N GLU A 55 1.48 10.74 6.28
CA GLU A 55 2.39 10.53 7.40
C GLU A 55 1.69 9.85 8.59
N PHE A 56 2.28 8.77 9.08
CA PHE A 56 1.75 7.98 10.17
C PHE A 56 2.72 7.93 11.35
N THR A 57 2.26 8.39 12.51
CA THR A 57 3.00 8.31 13.79
C THR A 57 2.68 7.04 14.57
N ARG A 58 1.63 6.30 14.20
CA ARG A 58 1.17 5.07 14.89
C ARG A 58 0.98 3.92 13.92
N VAL A 59 1.52 2.74 14.28
CA VAL A 59 1.44 1.51 13.47
C VAL A 59 0.00 1.14 13.13
N LYS A 60 -0.93 1.28 14.07
CA LYS A 60 -2.32 0.89 13.85
C LYS A 60 -3.03 1.75 12.79
N LYS A 61 -2.73 3.05 12.75
CA LYS A 61 -3.29 3.95 11.73
C LYS A 61 -2.78 3.58 10.34
N LEU A 62 -1.48 3.32 10.22
CA LEU A 62 -0.89 2.85 8.98
C LEU A 62 -1.49 1.52 8.52
N GLU A 63 -1.63 0.55 9.41
CA GLU A 63 -2.23 -0.75 9.09
C GLU A 63 -3.66 -0.59 8.58
N ASN A 64 -4.49 0.20 9.28
CA ASN A 64 -5.87 0.45 8.85
C ASN A 64 -5.94 1.14 7.48
N PHE A 65 -5.05 2.10 7.23
CA PHE A 65 -4.97 2.79 5.95
C PHE A 65 -4.60 1.84 4.81
N ILE A 66 -3.55 1.02 4.99
CA ILE A 66 -3.15 0.00 3.99
C ILE A 66 -4.30 -0.98 3.71
N ASN A 67 -5.00 -1.45 4.75
CA ASN A 67 -6.14 -2.35 4.55
C ASN A 67 -7.26 -1.67 3.75
N SER A 68 -7.54 -0.39 4.01
CA SER A 68 -8.56 0.35 3.25
C SER A 68 -8.18 0.53 1.78
N LEU A 69 -6.89 0.70 1.47
CA LEU A 69 -6.39 0.74 0.10
C LEU A 69 -6.57 -0.62 -0.59
N ASP A 70 -6.18 -1.72 0.05
CA ASP A 70 -6.36 -3.06 -0.51
C ASP A 70 -7.85 -3.37 -0.78
N ASP A 71 -8.75 -2.97 0.13
CA ASP A 71 -10.20 -3.11 -0.05
C ASP A 71 -10.72 -2.29 -1.24
N GLN A 72 -10.24 -1.07 -1.43
CA GLN A 72 -10.59 -0.24 -2.59
C GLN A 72 -10.12 -0.90 -3.89
N ALA A 73 -8.86 -1.35 -3.94
CA ALA A 73 -8.28 -2.03 -5.09
C ALA A 73 -9.06 -3.31 -5.46
N TYR A 74 -9.50 -4.06 -4.45
CA TYR A 74 -10.31 -5.26 -4.66
C TYR A 74 -11.68 -4.92 -5.25
N ARG A 75 -12.37 -3.90 -4.72
CA ARG A 75 -13.67 -3.47 -5.25
C ARG A 75 -13.57 -3.04 -6.71
N GLU A 76 -12.56 -2.24 -7.06
CA GLU A 76 -12.35 -1.81 -8.45
C GLU A 76 -12.17 -3.00 -9.40
N LYS A 77 -11.39 -4.02 -9.00
CA LYS A 77 -11.28 -5.28 -9.77
C LYS A 77 -12.64 -5.95 -9.95
N CYS A 78 -13.43 -6.07 -8.87
CA CYS A 78 -14.75 -6.69 -8.95
C CYS A 78 -15.68 -5.91 -9.90
N PHE A 79 -15.64 -4.57 -9.90
CA PHE A 79 -16.41 -3.75 -10.83
C PHE A 79 -15.98 -3.97 -12.29
N ILE A 80 -14.69 -4.05 -12.57
CA ILE A 80 -14.18 -4.33 -13.93
C ILE A 80 -14.66 -5.71 -14.40
N VAL A 81 -14.57 -6.74 -13.56
CA VAL A 81 -15.03 -8.11 -13.88
C VAL A 81 -16.54 -8.14 -14.15
N HIS A 82 -17.35 -7.44 -13.34
CA HIS A 82 -18.80 -7.39 -13.56
C HIS A 82 -19.17 -6.62 -14.84
N ARG A 83 -18.44 -5.55 -15.18
CA ARG A 83 -18.66 -4.78 -16.42
C ARG A 83 -18.34 -5.60 -17.67
N MET A 84 -17.26 -6.39 -17.65
CA MET A 84 -16.88 -7.27 -18.77
C MET A 84 -17.91 -8.39 -19.03
N ARG A 85 -18.62 -8.87 -18.00
CA ARG A 85 -19.70 -9.85 -18.14
C ARG A 85 -21.00 -9.27 -18.72
N GLY A 86 -21.21 -7.97 -18.63
CA GLY A 86 -22.44 -7.30 -19.11
C GLY A 86 -22.43 -6.87 -20.57
N SER A 87 -21.26 -6.86 -21.22
CA SER A 87 -21.09 -6.45 -22.63
C SER A 87 -20.95 -7.64 -23.61
N GLY A 88 -21.31 -8.84 -23.16
CA GLY A 88 -21.43 -10.03 -24.00
C GLY A 88 -22.90 -10.44 -24.12
N SER A 89 -23.67 -9.69 -24.90
CA SER A 89 -25.00 -10.05 -25.41
C SER A 89 -25.09 -9.64 -26.86
#